data_AF-A0A4U7ELN8-F1
#
_entry.id   AF-A0A4U7ELN8-F1
#
_cell.length_a   1.000
_cell.length_b   1.000
_cell.length_c   1.000
_cell.angle_alpha   90.00
_cell.angle_beta   90.00
_cell.angle_gamma   90.00
#
_symmetry.space_group_name_H-M   'P 1'
#
loop_
_entity.id
_entity.type
_entity.pdbx_description
1 polymer ?
#
loop_
_entity_poly.entity_id
_entity_poly.type
_entity_poly.pdbx_seq_one_letter_code
_entity_poly.pdbx_strand_id
1 'polypeptide(L)'
;MRVTPQTVRDEHAWIRDRADVVVPILNDTRDRLGRIFETDVDAVAPDAYRREVDAVFADGEVAVNVAACVALLRDLDVEGDYPGFVVDEVLGRELAATIAGGRPLSLLAQATFHVADLYVDRDATADGDGRGAGTAGADDLDAALAAGFQTRLPGWDWREGASPFAVDAEDGAVGDPE
;
A
#
# COMPACT_ATOMS: atom_id res chain seq x y z
N MET A 1 10.67 11.30 -16.30
CA MET A 1 10.94 11.50 -14.85
C MET A 1 12.45 11.52 -14.56
N ARG A 2 12.90 12.36 -13.61
CA ARG A 2 14.25 12.34 -13.02
C ARG A 2 14.13 12.28 -11.50
N VAL A 3 14.53 11.18 -10.88
CA VAL A 3 14.43 11.00 -9.41
C VAL A 3 15.60 11.67 -8.72
N THR A 4 15.31 12.58 -7.79
CA THR A 4 16.29 13.30 -6.97
C THR A 4 15.84 13.33 -5.51
N PRO A 5 16.70 13.67 -4.54
CA PRO A 5 16.26 13.86 -3.16
C PRO A 5 15.13 14.90 -3.01
N GLN A 6 15.07 15.91 -3.88
CA GLN A 6 13.97 16.86 -3.88
C GLN A 6 12.68 16.20 -4.35
N THR A 7 12.73 15.44 -5.44
CA THR A 7 11.58 14.64 -5.93
C THR A 7 11.02 13.75 -4.84
N VAL A 8 11.88 13.04 -4.09
CA VAL A 8 11.43 12.17 -2.99
C VAL A 8 10.71 12.96 -1.89
N ARG A 9 11.18 14.17 -1.55
CA ARG A 9 10.49 15.05 -0.58
C ARG A 9 9.14 15.55 -1.10
N ASP A 10 9.08 15.91 -2.38
CA ASP A 10 7.85 16.40 -2.99
C ASP A 10 6.80 15.28 -3.06
N GLU A 11 7.19 14.07 -3.45
CA GLU A 11 6.30 12.91 -3.43
C GLU A 11 5.90 12.48 -2.01
N HIS A 12 6.82 12.57 -1.03
CA HIS A 12 6.48 12.33 0.38
C HIS A 12 5.35 13.25 0.85
N ALA A 13 5.49 14.56 0.60
CA ALA A 13 4.48 15.55 0.96
C ALA A 13 3.15 15.28 0.23
N TRP A 14 3.22 14.99 -1.08
CA TRP A 14 2.03 14.71 -1.88
C TRP A 14 1.26 13.48 -1.40
N ILE A 15 1.95 12.36 -1.14
CA ILE A 15 1.32 11.13 -0.61
C ILE A 15 0.73 11.41 0.77
N ARG A 16 1.46 12.11 1.64
CA ARG A 16 1.00 12.46 2.99
C ARG A 16 -0.30 13.27 2.97
N ASP A 17 -0.41 14.23 2.05
CA ASP A 17 -1.58 15.10 1.90
C ASP A 17 -2.78 14.39 1.25
N ARG A 18 -2.54 13.25 0.57
CA ARG A 18 -3.57 12.42 -0.09
C ARG A 18 -4.41 11.56 0.88
N ALA A 19 -4.34 11.82 2.18
CA ALA A 19 -5.06 11.06 3.21
C ALA A 19 -6.59 11.03 2.96
N ASP A 20 -7.17 12.12 2.46
CA ASP A 20 -8.62 12.21 2.22
C ASP A 20 -9.10 11.36 1.04
N VAL A 21 -8.19 10.85 0.21
CA VAL A 21 -8.47 9.90 -0.88
C VAL A 21 -8.12 8.48 -0.46
N VAL A 22 -6.90 8.28 0.08
CA VAL A 22 -6.38 6.93 0.37
C VAL A 22 -7.08 6.28 1.57
N VAL A 23 -7.39 7.05 2.62
CA VAL A 23 -7.98 6.48 3.85
C VAL A 23 -9.39 5.92 3.63
N PRO A 24 -10.29 6.59 2.89
CA PRO A 24 -11.56 5.98 2.48
C PRO A 24 -11.39 4.66 1.74
N ILE A 25 -10.54 4.62 0.70
CA ILE A 25 -10.28 3.40 -0.09
C ILE A 25 -9.75 2.27 0.80
N LEU A 26 -8.81 2.62 1.68
CA LEU A 26 -8.22 1.69 2.64
C LEU A 26 -9.27 1.12 3.60
N ASN A 27 -10.11 1.96 4.20
CA ASN A 27 -11.13 1.51 5.13
C ASN A 27 -12.24 0.70 4.44
N ASP A 28 -12.66 1.08 3.24
CA ASP A 28 -13.59 0.29 2.43
C ASP A 28 -13.00 -1.09 2.09
N THR A 29 -11.69 -1.15 1.82
CA THR A 29 -10.97 -2.41 1.58
C THR A 29 -10.91 -3.27 2.85
N ARG A 30 -10.61 -2.67 4.02
CA ARG A 30 -10.65 -3.36 5.33
C ARG A 30 -12.03 -3.94 5.60
N ASP A 31 -13.08 -3.14 5.44
CA ASP A 31 -14.47 -3.56 5.63
C ASP A 31 -14.85 -4.75 4.74
N ARG A 32 -14.41 -4.74 3.48
CA ARG A 32 -14.66 -5.84 2.53
C ARG A 32 -13.93 -7.10 2.94
N LEU A 33 -12.64 -7.00 3.23
CA LEU A 33 -11.84 -8.15 3.63
C LEU A 33 -12.30 -8.71 4.98
N GLY A 34 -12.66 -7.86 5.93
CA GLY A 34 -13.24 -8.25 7.22
C GLY A 34 -14.50 -9.08 7.04
N ARG A 35 -15.42 -8.67 6.17
CA ARG A 35 -16.61 -9.48 5.82
C ARG A 35 -16.27 -10.81 5.16
N ILE A 36 -15.31 -10.84 4.22
CA ILE A 36 -14.93 -12.06 3.49
C ILE A 36 -14.25 -13.08 4.42
N PHE A 37 -13.41 -12.61 5.33
CA PHE A 37 -12.66 -13.44 6.27
C PHE A 37 -13.37 -13.62 7.62
N GLU A 38 -14.58 -13.08 7.76
CA GLU A 38 -15.37 -13.13 9.01
C GLU A 38 -14.58 -12.64 10.24
N THR A 39 -13.85 -11.53 10.05
CA THR A 39 -13.02 -10.89 11.09
C THR A 39 -13.37 -9.42 11.21
N ASP A 40 -13.20 -8.88 12.42
CA ASP A 40 -13.23 -7.43 12.62
C ASP A 40 -11.87 -6.85 12.22
N VAL A 41 -11.88 -5.66 11.63
CA VAL A 41 -10.66 -4.93 11.25
C VAL A 41 -10.89 -3.47 11.57
N ASP A 42 -10.10 -2.93 12.50
CA ASP A 42 -10.29 -1.55 12.94
C ASP A 42 -10.14 -0.55 11.79
N ALA A 43 -10.93 0.54 11.81
CA ALA A 43 -10.79 1.62 10.86
C ALA A 43 -9.52 2.45 11.11
N VAL A 44 -8.94 2.99 10.04
CA VAL A 44 -7.77 3.87 10.07
C VAL A 44 -8.21 5.33 10.08
N ALA A 45 -7.64 6.10 11.00
CA ALA A 45 -7.76 7.55 11.01
C ALA A 45 -6.71 8.23 10.10
N PRO A 46 -7.00 9.39 9.48
CA PRO A 46 -6.05 10.13 8.64
C PRO A 46 -4.69 10.41 9.29
N ASP A 47 -4.66 10.68 10.58
CA ASP A 47 -3.39 10.95 11.27
C ASP A 47 -2.54 9.69 11.47
N ALA A 48 -3.15 8.51 11.56
CA ALA A 48 -2.43 7.24 11.59
C ALA A 48 -1.79 6.96 10.23
N TYR A 49 -2.54 7.17 9.15
CA TYR A 49 -2.02 7.11 7.79
C TYR A 49 -0.81 8.03 7.60
N ARG A 50 -0.94 9.33 7.91
CA ARG A 50 0.13 10.32 7.76
C ARG A 50 1.41 9.93 8.51
N ARG A 51 1.28 9.46 9.76
CA ARG A 51 2.44 8.98 10.53
C ARG A 51 3.11 7.78 9.89
N GLU A 52 2.33 6.86 9.32
CA GLU A 52 2.89 5.70 8.64
C GLU A 52 3.57 6.09 7.32
N VAL A 53 3.05 7.09 6.60
CA VAL A 53 3.75 7.69 5.44
C VAL A 53 5.14 8.20 5.87
N ASP A 54 5.23 8.93 6.99
CA ASP A 54 6.52 9.40 7.51
C ASP A 54 7.47 8.24 7.86
N ALA A 55 6.94 7.18 8.44
CA ALA A 55 7.72 6.00 8.81
C ALA A 55 8.29 5.27 7.57
N VAL A 56 7.49 5.15 6.51
CA VAL A 56 7.94 4.55 5.24
C VAL A 56 9.02 5.40 4.58
N PHE A 57 8.83 6.73 4.55
CA PHE A 57 9.79 7.64 3.91
C PHE A 57 11.06 7.90 4.74
N ALA A 58 11.10 7.48 6.00
CA ALA A 58 12.30 7.52 6.82
C ALA A 58 13.37 6.51 6.36
N ASP A 59 12.96 5.43 5.67
CA ASP A 59 13.87 4.52 4.98
C ASP A 59 14.15 5.04 3.57
N GLY A 60 15.38 5.53 3.34
CA GLY A 60 15.75 6.16 2.07
C GLY A 60 15.73 5.21 0.85
N GLU A 61 15.97 3.92 1.06
CA GLU A 61 15.94 2.92 -0.02
C GLU A 61 14.49 2.61 -0.41
N VAL A 62 13.59 2.53 0.55
CA VAL A 62 12.15 2.41 0.29
C VAL A 62 11.60 3.71 -0.33
N ALA A 63 11.91 4.86 0.26
CA ALA A 63 11.41 6.16 -0.14
C ALA A 63 11.66 6.49 -1.62
N VAL A 64 12.87 6.20 -2.12
CA VAL A 64 13.22 6.49 -3.52
C VAL A 64 12.43 5.63 -4.51
N ASN A 65 12.14 4.37 -4.16
CA ASN A 65 11.39 3.46 -5.00
C ASN A 65 9.88 3.77 -4.96
N VAL A 66 9.34 4.09 -3.78
CA VAL A 66 7.95 4.56 -3.62
C VAL A 66 7.72 5.83 -4.45
N ALA A 67 8.58 6.84 -4.30
CA ALA A 67 8.47 8.09 -5.04
C ALA A 67 8.53 7.88 -6.56
N ALA A 68 9.40 6.99 -7.03
CA ALA A 68 9.52 6.70 -8.45
C ALA A 68 8.27 6.00 -9.01
N CYS A 69 7.72 5.00 -8.30
CA CYS A 69 6.53 4.28 -8.74
C CYS A 69 5.31 5.23 -8.76
N VAL A 70 5.14 6.05 -7.72
CA VAL A 70 4.07 7.05 -7.64
C VAL A 70 4.15 8.04 -8.79
N ALA A 71 5.33 8.64 -9.04
CA ALA A 71 5.48 9.59 -10.12
C ALA A 71 5.30 8.95 -11.52
N LEU A 72 5.66 7.67 -11.69
CA LEU A 72 5.38 6.95 -12.95
C LEU A 72 3.89 6.74 -13.15
N LEU A 73 3.19 6.21 -12.16
CA LEU A 73 1.76 5.91 -12.24
C LEU A 73 0.92 7.17 -12.51
N ARG A 74 1.27 8.30 -11.88
CA ARG A 74 0.59 9.60 -12.11
C ARG A 74 0.68 10.11 -13.54
N ASP A 75 1.76 9.78 -14.24
CA ASP A 75 2.00 10.22 -15.62
C ASP A 75 1.62 9.12 -16.63
N LEU A 76 1.35 7.89 -16.17
CA LEU A 76 1.13 6.74 -17.03
C LEU A 76 -0.30 6.73 -17.55
N ASP A 77 -0.44 6.72 -18.86
CA ASP A 77 -1.73 6.71 -19.53
C ASP A 77 -1.71 5.81 -20.77
N VAL A 78 -2.88 5.27 -21.12
CA VAL A 78 -3.09 4.50 -22.34
C VAL A 78 -4.42 4.91 -22.96
N GLU A 79 -4.45 4.97 -24.30
CA GLU A 79 -5.64 5.41 -25.02
C GLU A 79 -6.84 4.52 -24.67
N GLY A 80 -7.88 5.17 -24.11
CA GLY A 80 -9.15 4.54 -23.79
C GLY A 80 -9.07 3.51 -22.67
N ASP A 81 -8.04 3.60 -21.81
CA ASP A 81 -7.85 2.70 -20.68
C ASP A 81 -7.98 1.23 -21.12
N TYR A 82 -7.18 0.87 -22.13
CA TYR A 82 -7.32 -0.40 -22.84
C TYR A 82 -7.11 -1.58 -21.88
N PRO A 83 -8.09 -2.49 -21.68
CA PRO A 83 -8.02 -3.53 -20.63
C PRO A 83 -6.91 -4.59 -20.81
N GLY A 84 -6.19 -4.57 -21.93
CA GLY A 84 -5.01 -5.41 -22.15
C GLY A 84 -3.68 -4.71 -21.85
N PHE A 85 -3.72 -3.42 -21.51
CA PHE A 85 -2.61 -2.69 -20.92
C PHE A 85 -2.59 -3.00 -19.42
N VAL A 86 -1.42 -3.38 -18.90
CA VAL A 86 -1.27 -3.91 -17.53
C VAL A 86 0.01 -3.39 -16.87
N VAL A 87 0.58 -2.32 -17.41
CA VAL A 87 1.87 -1.78 -16.91
C VAL A 87 1.64 -1.00 -15.62
N ASP A 88 0.56 -0.25 -15.59
CA ASP A 88 -0.06 0.36 -14.42
C ASP A 88 -0.30 -0.68 -13.31
N GLU A 89 -0.93 -1.80 -13.62
CA GLU A 89 -1.18 -2.91 -12.68
C GLU A 89 0.11 -3.51 -12.11
N VAL A 90 1.13 -3.67 -12.96
CA VAL A 90 2.45 -4.12 -12.52
C VAL A 90 3.06 -3.10 -11.57
N LEU A 91 3.02 -1.81 -11.91
CA LEU A 91 3.58 -0.74 -11.08
C LEU A 91 2.80 -0.56 -9.76
N GLY A 92 1.48 -0.63 -9.78
CA GLY A 92 0.61 -0.54 -8.61
C GLY A 92 0.88 -1.70 -7.64
N ARG A 93 0.95 -2.92 -8.16
CA ARG A 93 1.33 -4.10 -7.37
C ARG A 93 2.72 -3.95 -6.73
N GLU A 94 3.72 -3.51 -7.49
CA GLU A 94 5.07 -3.31 -6.94
C GLU A 94 5.15 -2.14 -5.96
N LEU A 95 4.37 -1.07 -6.15
CA LEU A 95 4.24 0.04 -5.21
C LEU A 95 3.68 -0.44 -3.86
N ALA A 96 2.58 -1.21 -3.89
CA ALA A 96 1.97 -1.78 -2.69
C ALA A 96 2.97 -2.67 -1.92
N ALA A 97 3.69 -3.53 -2.64
CA ALA A 97 4.72 -4.40 -2.07
C ALA A 97 5.86 -3.60 -1.42
N THR A 98 6.34 -2.57 -2.11
CA THR A 98 7.46 -1.73 -1.66
C THR A 98 7.12 -0.99 -0.39
N ILE A 99 5.90 -0.44 -0.30
CA ILE A 99 5.41 0.22 0.94
C ILE A 99 5.36 -0.80 2.08
N ALA A 100 4.71 -1.95 1.85
CA ALA A 100 4.52 -2.98 2.86
C ALA A 100 5.83 -3.54 3.43
N GLY A 101 6.88 -3.63 2.61
CA GLY A 101 8.21 -4.07 3.00
C GLY A 101 8.45 -5.57 2.77
N GLY A 102 9.19 -6.21 3.68
CA GLY A 102 9.60 -7.61 3.54
C GLY A 102 8.42 -8.60 3.53
N ARG A 103 8.72 -9.86 3.18
CA ARG A 103 7.74 -10.94 3.35
C ARG A 103 7.52 -11.21 4.85
N PRO A 104 6.27 -11.52 5.27
CA PRO A 104 5.11 -11.85 4.43
C PRO A 104 4.29 -10.64 3.92
N LEU A 105 4.56 -9.43 4.41
CA LEU A 105 3.70 -8.26 4.20
C LEU A 105 3.64 -7.80 2.73
N SER A 106 4.76 -7.82 2.00
CA SER A 106 4.74 -7.49 0.56
C SER A 106 3.77 -8.35 -0.23
N LEU A 107 3.77 -9.68 -0.02
CA LEU A 107 2.87 -10.57 -0.75
C LEU A 107 1.40 -10.30 -0.40
N LEU A 108 1.10 -10.04 0.88
CA LEU A 108 -0.25 -9.67 1.31
C LEU A 108 -0.68 -8.34 0.67
N ALA A 109 0.22 -7.37 0.54
CA ALA A 109 -0.07 -6.08 -0.08
C ALA A 109 -0.34 -6.22 -1.59
N GLN A 110 0.44 -7.06 -2.28
CA GLN A 110 0.19 -7.36 -3.70
C GLN A 110 -1.18 -8.01 -3.92
N ALA A 111 -1.58 -8.95 -3.06
CA ALA A 111 -2.90 -9.55 -3.14
C ALA A 111 -4.02 -8.56 -2.79
N THR A 112 -3.79 -7.71 -1.79
CA THR A 112 -4.74 -6.67 -1.36
C THR A 112 -4.93 -5.61 -2.44
N PHE A 113 -3.87 -5.24 -3.16
CA PHE A 113 -3.92 -4.29 -4.27
C PHE A 113 -4.99 -4.68 -5.30
N HIS A 114 -4.95 -5.92 -5.79
CA HIS A 114 -5.97 -6.39 -6.74
C HIS A 114 -7.39 -6.46 -6.17
N VAL A 115 -7.56 -6.48 -4.83
CA VAL A 115 -8.90 -6.37 -4.23
C VAL A 115 -9.36 -4.92 -4.19
N ALA A 116 -8.47 -3.99 -3.80
CA ALA A 116 -8.77 -2.57 -3.76
C ALA A 116 -9.08 -2.03 -5.16
N ASP A 117 -8.25 -2.40 -6.14
CA ASP A 117 -8.32 -1.97 -7.53
C ASP A 117 -9.69 -2.23 -8.18
N LEU A 118 -10.32 -3.38 -7.92
CA LEU A 118 -11.68 -3.68 -8.39
C LEU A 118 -12.76 -2.64 -8.02
N TYR A 119 -12.49 -1.79 -7.04
CA TYR A 119 -13.41 -0.79 -6.50
C TYR A 119 -12.91 0.65 -6.61
N VAL A 120 -11.71 0.88 -7.15
CA VAL A 120 -11.22 2.21 -7.51
C VAL A 120 -11.38 2.33 -9.02
N ASP A 121 -12.35 3.12 -9.47
CA ASP A 121 -12.65 3.25 -10.92
C ASP A 121 -12.49 4.67 -11.46
N ARG A 122 -11.83 5.54 -10.70
CA ARG A 122 -11.70 6.99 -10.97
C ARG A 122 -10.39 7.55 -10.43
N ASP A 123 -9.82 8.49 -11.16
CA ASP A 123 -8.89 9.44 -10.60
C ASP A 123 -9.64 10.47 -9.74
N ALA A 124 -9.31 10.53 -8.45
CA ALA A 124 -9.88 11.51 -7.52
C ALA A 124 -9.59 12.98 -7.89
N THR A 125 -8.69 13.22 -8.86
CA THR A 125 -8.31 14.55 -9.34
C THR A 125 -8.83 14.88 -10.74
N ALA A 126 -9.56 13.98 -11.39
CA ALA A 126 -10.10 14.20 -12.73
C ALA A 126 -11.34 15.12 -12.73
N ASP A 127 -11.41 16.03 -13.72
CA ASP A 127 -12.51 16.99 -13.91
C ASP A 127 -13.77 16.37 -14.59
N GLY A 128 -14.01 15.06 -14.49
CA GLY A 128 -15.11 14.38 -15.19
C GLY A 128 -15.67 13.16 -14.47
N ASP A 129 -16.98 12.94 -14.61
CA ASP A 129 -17.69 11.81 -14.01
C ASP A 129 -17.76 10.62 -15.00
N GLY A 130 -16.98 9.55 -14.76
CA GLY A 130 -17.03 8.32 -15.55
C GLY A 130 -15.90 7.33 -15.23
N ARG A 131 -16.07 6.05 -15.59
CA ARG A 131 -14.97 5.06 -15.55
C ARG A 131 -13.91 5.42 -16.57
N GLY A 132 -12.63 5.34 -16.20
CA GLY A 132 -11.51 5.81 -17.02
C GLY A 132 -11.41 7.34 -17.09
N ALA A 133 -12.00 8.06 -16.14
CA ALA A 133 -11.72 9.49 -15.95
C ALA A 133 -10.42 9.63 -15.16
N GLY A 134 -9.37 10.15 -15.79
CA GLY A 134 -8.01 10.22 -15.24
C GLY A 134 -6.97 9.69 -16.22
N THR A 135 -5.73 9.55 -15.76
CA THR A 135 -4.73 8.72 -16.46
C THR A 135 -4.91 7.26 -16.06
N ALA A 136 -4.59 6.32 -16.95
CA ALA A 136 -4.72 4.88 -16.66
C ALA A 136 -4.00 4.42 -15.37
N GLY A 137 -2.89 5.06 -14.98
CA GLY A 137 -2.21 4.70 -13.72
C GLY A 137 -2.74 5.37 -12.45
N ALA A 138 -3.73 6.26 -12.53
CA ALA A 138 -4.11 7.12 -11.40
C ALA A 138 -4.95 6.38 -10.33
N ASP A 139 -5.89 5.55 -10.74
CA ASP A 139 -6.68 4.69 -9.87
C ASP A 139 -5.84 3.55 -9.28
N ASP A 140 -5.01 2.91 -10.10
CA ASP A 140 -4.03 1.90 -9.68
C ASP A 140 -3.09 2.43 -8.58
N LEU A 141 -2.67 3.69 -8.70
CA LEU A 141 -1.87 4.37 -7.68
C LEU A 141 -2.62 4.47 -6.35
N ASP A 142 -3.89 4.85 -6.37
CA ASP A 142 -4.69 5.02 -5.16
C ASP A 142 -4.97 3.67 -4.49
N ALA A 143 -5.29 2.64 -5.29
CA ALA A 143 -5.43 1.27 -4.84
C ALA A 143 -4.12 0.74 -4.23
N ALA A 144 -2.98 1.01 -4.86
CA ALA A 144 -1.66 0.58 -4.38
C ALA A 144 -1.25 1.26 -3.06
N LEU A 145 -1.51 2.56 -2.93
CA LEU A 145 -1.29 3.28 -1.67
C LEU A 145 -2.16 2.71 -0.55
N ALA A 146 -3.45 2.48 -0.80
CA ALA A 146 -4.36 1.88 0.17
C ALA A 146 -3.89 0.49 0.61
N ALA A 147 -3.60 -0.39 -0.34
CA ALA A 147 -3.14 -1.75 -0.08
C ALA A 147 -1.78 -1.81 0.63
N GLY A 148 -0.82 -1.00 0.20
CA GLY A 148 0.50 -0.92 0.81
C GLY A 148 0.44 -0.51 2.28
N PHE A 149 -0.23 0.60 2.60
CA PHE A 149 -0.34 1.08 3.97
C PHE A 149 -1.24 0.19 4.85
N GLN A 150 -2.27 -0.45 4.29
CA GLN A 150 -3.13 -1.37 5.04
C GLN A 150 -2.34 -2.47 5.74
N THR A 151 -1.32 -3.03 5.07
CA THR A 151 -0.50 -4.12 5.61
C THR A 151 0.54 -3.69 6.64
N ARG A 152 0.70 -2.39 6.87
CA ARG A 152 1.58 -1.81 7.90
C ARG A 152 0.81 -1.34 9.12
N LEU A 153 -0.31 -0.67 8.88
CA LEU A 153 -1.16 -0.10 9.92
C LEU A 153 -1.78 -1.19 10.82
N PRO A 154 -2.02 -0.89 12.11
CA PRO A 154 -2.65 -1.81 13.08
C PRO A 154 -4.13 -2.07 12.76
N GLY A 155 -4.78 -2.94 13.53
CA GLY A 155 -6.21 -3.29 13.40
C GLY A 155 -6.48 -4.70 12.89
N TRP A 156 -5.44 -5.50 12.61
CA TRP A 156 -5.59 -6.91 12.28
C TRP A 156 -5.12 -7.74 13.48
N ASP A 157 -6.01 -8.49 14.13
CA ASP A 157 -5.72 -9.26 15.35
C ASP A 157 -4.44 -10.09 15.28
N TRP A 158 -4.20 -10.74 14.13
CA TRP A 158 -3.02 -11.60 13.94
C TRP A 158 -1.68 -10.84 13.99
N ARG A 159 -1.70 -9.51 13.86
CA ARG A 159 -0.52 -8.63 13.94
C ARG A 159 -0.32 -7.97 15.30
N GLU A 160 -1.28 -8.08 16.21
CA GLU A 160 -1.27 -7.34 17.47
C GLU A 160 -0.65 -8.14 18.63
N GLY A 161 -0.52 -9.46 18.46
CA GLY A 161 0.05 -10.37 19.45
C GLY A 161 1.29 -11.12 18.98
N ALA A 162 1.88 -11.89 19.89
CA ALA A 162 2.90 -12.88 19.53
C ALA A 162 2.31 -13.91 18.55
N SER A 163 3.08 -14.27 17.53
CA SER A 163 2.65 -15.29 16.58
C SER A 163 2.49 -16.64 17.31
N PRO A 164 1.33 -17.32 17.19
CA PRO A 164 1.15 -18.66 17.76
C PRO A 164 2.00 -19.73 17.08
N PHE A 165 2.65 -19.36 15.96
CA PHE A 165 3.59 -20.22 15.23
C PHE A 165 5.05 -19.97 15.63
N ALA A 166 5.32 -19.02 16.54
CA ALA A 166 6.64 -18.86 17.12
C ALA A 166 6.97 -20.11 17.94
N VAL A 167 8.16 -20.68 17.73
CA VAL A 167 8.67 -21.79 18.52
C VAL A 167 9.71 -21.20 19.48
N ASP A 168 9.43 -21.26 20.77
CA ASP A 168 10.38 -20.84 21.80
C ASP A 168 11.64 -21.70 21.71
N ALA A 169 12.79 -21.05 21.63
CA ALA A 169 14.07 -21.74 21.58
C ALA A 169 14.58 -22.03 23.00
N GLU A 170 13.99 -22.97 23.73
CA GLU A 170 14.58 -23.45 25.00
C GLU A 170 14.53 -24.98 25.17
N ASP A 171 15.72 -25.60 25.07
CA ASP A 171 16.30 -26.59 26.02
C ASP A 171 17.47 -27.32 25.35
N GLY A 172 18.63 -26.67 25.24
CA GLY A 172 19.85 -27.25 24.66
C GLY A 172 21.15 -26.92 25.40
N ALA A 173 21.08 -26.22 26.53
CA ALA A 173 22.23 -25.91 27.38
C ALA A 173 22.10 -26.62 28.73
N VAL A 174 21.97 -27.95 28.71
CA VAL A 174 22.29 -28.78 29.87
C VAL A 174 23.39 -29.75 29.46
N GLY A 175 24.60 -29.49 29.94
CA GLY A 175 25.71 -30.42 29.87
C GLY A 175 27.05 -29.75 29.63
N ASP A 176 27.55 -29.00 30.61
CA ASP A 176 29.00 -28.97 30.85
C ASP A 176 29.33 -30.27 31.61
N PRO A 177 30.17 -31.18 31.08
CA PRO A 177 30.89 -32.12 31.92
C PRO A 177 32.27 -31.55 32.28
N GLU A 178 32.61 -31.76 33.55
CA GLU A 178 33.85 -31.41 34.26
C GLU A 178 35.15 -31.83 33.56
#